data_AF-X1MKB6-F1
#
_entry.id   AF-X1MKB6-F1
#
_cell.length_a   1.000
_cell.length_b   1.000
_cell.length_c   1.000
_cell.angle_alpha   90.00
_cell.angle_beta   90.00
_cell.angle_gamma   90.00
#
_symmetry.space_group_name_H-M   'P 1'
#
loop_
_entity.id
_entity.type
_entity.pdbx_description
1 polymer ?
#
loop_
_entity_poly.entity_id
_entity_poly.type
_entity_poly.pdbx_seq_one_letter_code
_entity_poly.pdbx_strand_id
1 'polypeptide(L)' 'MHGLVFVESDPFSPIRYIYRVSGTLYSGKSRYQEILVLESPDFGKMLVLDGVVQLTERDEFFYHEMLAHVIL' A
#
# COMPACT_ATOMS: atom_id res chain seq x y z
N MET A 1 5.29 -21.33 8.75
CA MET A 1 6.09 -20.20 8.25
C MET A 1 5.33 -18.94 8.65
N HIS A 2 5.78 -18.22 9.67
CA HIS A 2 5.12 -16.99 10.12
C HIS A 2 5.36 -15.92 9.06
N GLY A 3 4.32 -15.55 8.31
CA GLY A 3 4.41 -14.50 7.30
C GLY A 3 4.76 -13.17 7.95
N LEU A 4 5.58 -12.37 7.28
CA LEU A 4 5.83 -10.99 7.68
C LEU A 4 4.51 -10.21 7.55
N VAL A 5 4.28 -9.25 8.43
CA VAL A 5 3.11 -8.38 8.38
C VAL A 5 3.56 -6.93 8.23
N PHE A 6 2.84 -6.19 7.39
CA PHE A 6 2.93 -4.74 7.32
C PHE A 6 1.73 -4.15 8.07
N VAL A 7 1.99 -3.23 8.99
CA VAL A 7 0.96 -2.53 9.76
C VAL A 7 0.92 -1.10 9.26
N GLU A 8 -0.23 -0.70 8.74
CA GLU A 8 -0.41 0.64 8.21
C GLU A 8 -0.42 1.68 9.32
N SER A 9 0.18 2.84 9.03
CA SER A 9 0.43 3.94 9.97
C SER A 9 -0.34 5.21 9.58
N ASP A 10 -1.61 5.08 9.19
CA ASP A 10 -2.48 6.23 8.90
C ASP A 10 -2.88 6.95 10.21
N PRO A 11 -2.48 8.23 10.41
CA PRO A 11 -2.79 8.97 11.63
C PRO A 11 -4.27 9.38 11.77
N PHE A 12 -5.05 9.31 10.70
CA PHE A 12 -6.46 9.72 10.68
C PHE A 12 -7.43 8.53 10.70
N SER A 13 -6.95 7.32 10.45
CA SER A 13 -7.79 6.13 10.45
C SER A 13 -8.21 5.74 11.87
N PRO A 14 -9.52 5.57 12.14
CA PRO A 14 -10.01 5.06 13.43
C PRO A 14 -9.80 3.55 13.59
N ILE A 15 -9.34 2.86 12.54
CA ILE A 15 -9.07 1.43 12.50
C ILE A 15 -7.64 1.15 12.01
N ARG A 16 -7.15 -0.05 12.30
CA ARG A 16 -5.79 -0.47 11.93
C ARG A 16 -5.85 -1.51 10.83
N TYR A 17 -5.23 -1.21 9.70
CA TYR A 17 -5.04 -2.17 8.61
C TYR A 17 -3.74 -2.93 8.80
N ILE A 18 -3.81 -4.25 8.58
CA ILE A 18 -2.67 -5.16 8.68
C ILE A 18 -2.68 -6.04 7.44
N TYR A 19 -1.55 -6.04 6.74
CA TYR A 19 -1.37 -6.75 5.48
C TYR A 19 -0.34 -7.86 5.66
N ARG A 20 -0.63 -9.03 5.11
CA ARG A 20 0.38 -10.07 4.97
C ARG A 20 1.33 -9.66 3.85
N VAL A 21 2.62 -9.77 4.10
CA VAL A 21 3.68 -9.45 3.13
C VAL A 21 4.68 -10.59 3.03
N SER A 22 5.18 -10.80 1.82
CA SER A 22 6.24 -11.76 1.51
C SER A 22 7.63 -11.13 1.64
N GLY A 23 7.73 -9.81 1.48
CA GLY A 23 8.98 -9.07 1.64
C GLY A 23 8.92 -7.66 1.07
N THR A 24 10.04 -6.95 1.21
CA THR A 24 10.23 -5.60 0.67
C THR A 24 10.95 -5.69 -0.67
N LEU A 25 10.34 -5.14 -1.73
CA LEU A 25 10.93 -5.02 -3.06
C LEU A 25 11.77 -3.74 -3.21
N TYR A 26 11.36 -2.67 -2.54
CA TYR A 26 12.09 -1.39 -2.53
C TYR A 26 11.87 -0.65 -1.21
N SER A 27 12.92 0.02 -0.74
CA SER A 27 12.88 0.93 0.39
C SER A 27 13.81 2.10 0.13
N GLY A 28 13.29 3.32 0.23
CA GLY A 28 14.05 4.53 0.01
C GLY A 28 13.33 5.77 0.51
N LYS A 29 14.07 6.87 0.59
CA LYS A 29 13.54 8.17 1.00
C LYS A 29 13.79 9.19 -0.09
N SER A 30 12.75 9.90 -0.49
CA SER A 30 12.88 11.06 -1.37
C SER A 30 13.15 12.34 -0.56
N ARG A 31 13.21 13.50 -1.23
CA ARG A 31 13.20 14.79 -0.52
C ARG A 31 11.93 15.00 0.33
N TYR A 32 10.84 14.31 0.01
CA TYR A 32 9.51 14.62 0.53
C TYR A 32 8.96 13.56 1.49
N GLN A 33 9.26 12.29 1.24
CA GLN A 33 8.58 11.16 1.90
C GLN A 33 9.41 9.87 1.84
N GLU A 34 9.11 8.96 2.75
CA GLU A 34 9.52 7.56 2.72
C GLU A 34 8.71 6.80 1.67
N ILE A 35 9.38 5.92 0.94
CA ILE A 35 8.81 5.13 -0.15
C ILE A 35 9.14 3.65 0.11
N LEU A 36 8.10 2.83 0.15
CA LEU A 36 8.22 1.38 0.22
C LEU A 36 7.43 0.74 -0.93
N VAL A 37 8.02 -0.29 -1.54
CA VAL A 37 7.30 -1.24 -2.39
C VAL A 37 7.39 -2.60 -1.74
N LEU A 38 6.24 -3.18 -1.42
CA LEU A 38 6.12 -4.48 -0.75
C LEU A 38 5.48 -5.50 -1.68
N GLU A 39 5.81 -6.77 -1.50
CA GLU A 39 5.11 -7.88 -2.17
C GLU A 39 4.12 -8.52 -1.18
N SER A 40 2.86 -8.63 -1.57
CA SER A 40 1.81 -9.30 -0.78
C SER A 40 1.23 -10.50 -1.53
N PRO A 41 1.10 -11.68 -0.89
CA PRO A 41 0.44 -12.82 -1.52
C PRO A 41 -1.04 -12.57 -1.83
N ASP A 42 -1.68 -11.64 -1.11
CA ASP A 42 -3.10 -11.33 -1.21
C ASP A 42 -3.38 -10.19 -2.18
N PHE A 43 -2.48 -9.21 -2.27
CA PHE A 43 -2.69 -7.96 -3.00
C PHE A 43 -1.69 -7.72 -4.16
N GLY A 44 -0.71 -8.61 -4.36
CA GLY A 44 0.38 -8.38 -5.31
C GLY A 44 1.33 -7.30 -4.82
N LYS A 45 1.89 -6.49 -5.72
CA LYS A 45 2.76 -5.37 -5.34
C LYS A 45 1.97 -4.25 -4.70
N MET A 46 2.49 -3.72 -3.60
CA MET A 46 1.89 -2.63 -2.84
C MET A 46 2.84 -1.43 -2.81
N LEU A 47 2.33 -0.25 -3.15
CA LEU A 47 3.03 1.01 -2.95
C LEU A 47 2.59 1.63 -1.62
N VAL A 48 3.56 1.98 -0.79
CA VAL A 48 3.33 2.60 0.51
C VAL A 48 4.19 3.87 0.59
N LEU A 49 3.55 4.98 0.99
CA LEU A 49 4.19 6.27 1.22
C LEU A 49 3.99 6.70 2.66
N ASP A 50 5.07 7.06 3.35
CA ASP A 50 5.06 7.44 4.78
C ASP A 50 4.26 6.48 5.69
N GLY A 51 4.31 5.17 5.38
CA GLY A 51 3.62 4.13 6.14
C GLY A 51 2.13 3.95 5.82
N VAL A 52 1.61 4.63 4.79
CA VAL A 52 0.20 4.54 4.32
C VAL A 52 0.14 3.91 2.93
N VAL A 53 -0.74 2.93 2.74
CA VAL A 53 -0.93 2.24 1.46
C VAL A 53 -1.56 3.20 0.46
N GLN A 54 -0.96 3.31 -0.73
CA GLN A 54 -1.46 4.18 -1.80
C GLN A 54 -2.25 3.39 -2.83
N LEU A 55 -1.73 2.23 -3.22
CA LEU A 55 -2.39 1.31 -4.16
C LEU A 55 -1.83 -0.10 -4.02
N THR A 56 -2.60 -1.08 -4.47
CA THR A 56 -2.13 -2.45 -4.66
C THR A 56 -2.42 -2.94 -6.08
N GLU A 57 -1.56 -3.80 -6.60
CA GLU A 57 -1.63 -4.30 -7.98
C GLU A 57 -2.98 -4.95 -8.32
N ARG A 58 -3.64 -5.60 -7.35
CA ARG A 58 -4.85 -6.38 -7.62
C ARG A 58 -6.16 -5.59 -7.53
N ASP A 59 -6.17 -4.43 -6.88
CA ASP A 59 -7.41 -3.71 -6.57
C ASP A 59 -7.37 -2.20 -6.84
N GLU A 60 -6.25 -1.66 -7.34
CA GLU A 60 -6.08 -0.24 -7.67
C GLU A 60 -7.17 0.31 -8.60
N PHE A 61 -7.68 -0.55 -9.50
CA PHE A 61 -8.68 -0.17 -10.49
C PHE A 61 -9.98 0.30 -9.85
N PHE A 62 -10.36 -0.22 -8.67
CA PHE A 62 -11.56 0.25 -7.96
C PHE A 62 -11.50 1.75 -7.66
N TYR A 63 -10.33 2.23 -7.24
CA TYR A 63 -10.12 3.64 -6.94
C TYR A 63 -9.92 4.46 -8.22
N HIS A 64 -9.01 4.02 -9.11
CA HIS A 64 -8.65 4.80 -10.29
C HIS A 64 -9.78 4.94 -11.30
N GLU A 65 -10.57 3.89 -11.54
CA GLU A 65 -11.72 3.97 -12.44
C GLU A 65 -12.80 4.91 -11.88
N MET A 66 -13.11 4.82 -10.59
CA MET A 66 -14.09 5.70 -9.96
C MET A 66 -13.62 7.16 -9.90
N LEU A 67 -12.32 7.38 -9.68
CA LEU A 67 -11.72 8.71 -9.69
C LEU A 67 -11.76 9.34 -11.08
N ALA A 68 -11.44 8.57 -12.12
CA ALA A 68 -11.32 9.07 -13.48
C ALA A 68 -12.69 9.11 -14.20
N HIS A 69 -13.42 8.00 -14.25
CA HIS A 69 -14.56 7.83 -15.14
C HIS A 69 -15.87 8.45 -14.67
N VAL A 70 -16.04 8.70 -13.37
CA VAL A 70 -17.29 9.33 -12.86
C VAL A 70 -17.36 10.82 -13.19
N ILE A 71 -16.19 11.48 -13.28
CA ILE A 71 -16.09 12.94 -13.48
C ILE A 71 -15.95 13.29 -14.97
N LEU A 72 -15.55 12.32 -15.81
CA LEU A 72 -15.48 12.44 -17.27
C LEU A 72 -16.85 12.28 -17.91
#